data_AF-A6FC93-F1
#
_entry.id   AF-A6FC93-F1
#
_cell.length_a   1.000
_cell.length_b   1.000
_cell.length_c   1.000
_cell.angle_alpha   90.00
_cell.angle_beta   90.00
_cell.angle_gamma   90.00
#
_symmetry.space_group_name_H-M   'P 1'
#
loop_
_entity.id
_entity.type
_entity.pdbx_description
1 polymer ?
#
loop_
_entity_poly.entity_id
_entity_poly.type
_entity_poly.pdbx_seq_one_letter_code
_entity_poly.pdbx_strand_id
1 'polypeptide(L)' 'MKNWLHDKCSVIFWLTLAVYALTLYFVSYVGVFLTYIAVPTIVITGFIAYVTRPNVEQT' A
#
# COMPACT_ATOMS: atom_id res chain seq x y z
N MET A 1 -10.27 -17.00 5.23
CA MET A 1 -10.59 -15.66 4.66
C MET A 1 -9.50 -14.61 4.92
N LYS A 2 -8.84 -14.56 6.09
CA LYS A 2 -7.77 -13.59 6.38
C LYS A 2 -6.58 -13.60 5.39
N ASN A 3 -6.10 -14.79 4.99
CA ASN A 3 -4.96 -14.89 4.06
C ASN A 3 -5.24 -14.25 2.68
N TRP A 4 -6.47 -14.39 2.18
CA TRP A 4 -6.88 -13.79 0.91
C TRP A 4 -6.94 -12.26 1.00
N LEU A 5 -7.45 -11.74 2.12
CA LEU A 5 -7.51 -10.30 2.36
C LEU A 5 -6.10 -9.70 2.51
N HIS A 6 -5.20 -10.38 3.23
CA HIS A 6 -3.81 -9.96 3.37
C HIS A 6 -3.07 -9.92 2.03
N ASP A 7 -3.19 -10.98 1.22
CA ASP A 7 -2.55 -11.08 -0.09
C ASP A 7 -2.99 -9.94 -1.03
N LYS A 8 -4.30 -9.69 -1.10
CA LYS A 8 -4.86 -8.62 -1.96
C LYS A 8 -4.46 -7.23 -1.47
N CYS A 9 -4.54 -6.96 -0.16
CA CYS A 9 -4.11 -5.67 0.39
C CYS A 9 -2.61 -5.44 0.24
N SER A 10 -1.78 -6.48 0.38
CA SER A 10 -0.32 -6.38 0.19
C SER A 10 0.05 -6.06 -1.26
N VAL A 11 -0.62 -6.71 -2.23
CA VAL A 11 -0.45 -6.41 -3.65
C VAL A 11 -0.86 -4.97 -3.97
N ILE A 12 -2.03 -4.53 -3.49
CA ILE A 12 -2.51 -3.16 -3.71
C ILE A 12 -1.54 -2.15 -3.10
N PHE A 13 -1.08 -2.38 -1.87
CA PHE A 13 -0.10 -1.53 -1.20
C PHE A 13 1.17 -1.36 -2.04
N TRP A 14 1.80 -2.47 -2.45
CA TRP A 14 3.04 -2.44 -3.21
C TRP A 14 2.87 -1.79 -4.59
N LEU A 15 1.75 -2.07 -5.27
CA LEU A 15 1.44 -1.48 -6.57
C LEU A 15 1.23 0.03 -6.44
N THR A 16 0.41 0.48 -5.48
CA THR A 16 0.17 1.91 -5.25
C THR A 16 1.46 2.62 -4.83
N LEU A 17 2.30 2.01 -3.98
CA LEU A 17 3.60 2.56 -3.58
C LEU A 17 4.53 2.75 -4.79
N ALA A 18 4.65 1.73 -5.65
CA ALA A 18 5.51 1.78 -6.83
C ALA A 18 5.03 2.83 -7.84
N VAL A 19 3.74 2.86 -8.16
CA VAL A 19 3.14 3.85 -9.07
C VAL A 19 3.27 5.27 -8.50
N TYR A 20 3.07 5.43 -7.19
CA TYR A 20 3.21 6.72 -6.52
C TYR A 20 4.66 7.24 -6.56
N ALA A 21 5.63 6.38 -6.24
CA ALA A 21 7.06 6.73 -6.32
C ALA A 21 7.48 7.09 -7.75
N LEU A 22 7.02 6.33 -8.74
CA LEU A 22 7.27 6.61 -10.16
C LEU A 22 6.65 7.94 -10.57
N THR A 23 5.41 8.22 -10.15
CA THR A 23 4.71 9.47 -10.48
C THR A 23 5.40 10.68 -9.87
N LEU A 24 5.86 10.59 -8.61
CA LEU A 24 6.63 11.66 -7.98
C LEU A 24 7.92 11.98 -8.75
N TYR A 25 8.59 10.96 -9.29
CA TYR A 25 9.82 11.10 -10.05
C TYR A 25 9.61 11.70 -11.45
N PHE A 26 8.62 11.21 -12.20
CA PHE A 26 8.39 11.64 -13.59
C PHE A 26 7.48 12.86 -13.73
N VAL A 27 6.52 13.05 -12.83
CA VAL A 27 5.45 14.05 -12.98
C VAL A 27 5.16 14.71 -11.62
N SER A 28 6.12 15.48 -11.11
CA SER A 28 6.07 16.02 -9.74
C SER A 28 4.87 16.92 -9.45
N TYR A 29 4.36 17.70 -10.42
CA TYR A 29 3.16 18.54 -10.25
C TYR A 29 1.90 17.70 -10.01
N VAL A 30 1.72 16.63 -10.79
CA VAL A 30 0.60 15.69 -10.62
C VAL A 30 0.81 14.84 -9.37
N GLY A 31 2.07 14.55 -9.03
CA GLY A 31 2.49 13.86 -7.83
C GLY A 31 1.88 14.46 -6.56
N VAL A 32 1.88 15.80 -6.41
CA VAL A 32 1.29 16.48 -5.24
C VAL A 32 -0.21 16.23 -5.12
N PHE A 33 -0.96 16.25 -6.22
CA PHE A 33 -2.38 15.92 -6.21
C PHE A 33 -2.61 14.43 -5.94
N LEU A 34 -1.75 13.58 -6.50
CA LEU A 34 -1.81 12.15 -6.31
C LEU A 34 -1.50 11.78 -4.84
N THR A 35 -0.66 12.53 -4.14
CA THR A 35 -0.35 12.35 -2.71
C THR A 35 -1.61 12.29 -1.85
N TYR A 36 -2.60 13.16 -2.11
CA TYR A 36 -3.84 13.21 -1.32
C TYR A 36 -4.68 11.94 -1.40
N ILE A 37 -4.48 11.11 -2.44
CA ILE A 37 -5.20 9.84 -2.62
C ILE A 37 -4.26 8.67 -2.31
N ALA A 38 -3.05 8.68 -2.87
CA ALA A 38 -2.06 7.62 -2.73
C ALA A 38 -1.65 7.41 -1.28
N VAL A 39 -1.38 8.48 -0.52
CA VAL A 39 -0.99 8.35 0.89
C VAL A 39 -2.07 7.68 1.73
N PRO A 40 -3.33 8.13 1.76
CA PRO A 40 -4.36 7.42 2.52
C PRO A 40 -4.60 6.00 2.02
N THR A 41 -4.55 5.74 0.71
CA THR A 41 -4.65 4.37 0.19
C THR A 41 -3.51 3.48 0.69
N ILE A 42 -2.26 3.95 0.66
CA ILE A 42 -1.07 3.25 1.16
C ILE A 42 -1.19 3.01 2.67
N VAL A 43 -1.62 4.01 3.44
CA VAL A 43 -1.78 3.89 4.90
C VAL A 43 -2.86 2.87 5.25
N ILE A 44 -4.04 2.94 4.64
CA ILE A 44 -5.16 2.03 4.93
C ILE A 44 -4.81 0.60 4.51
N THR A 45 -4.29 0.41 3.29
CA THR A 45 -3.93 -0.93 2.80
C THR A 45 -2.76 -1.52 3.56
N GLY A 46 -1.75 -0.72 3.90
CA GLY A 46 -0.62 -1.12 4.73
C GLY A 46 -1.05 -1.47 6.16
N PHE A 47 -1.97 -0.70 6.76
CA PHE A 47 -2.52 -1.00 8.08
C PHE A 47 -3.33 -2.31 8.08
N ILE A 48 -4.19 -2.53 7.08
CA ILE A 48 -4.93 -3.78 6.95
C ILE A 48 -3.98 -4.96 6.72
N ALA A 49 -2.95 -4.79 5.88
CA ALA A 49 -1.94 -5.82 5.66
C ALA A 49 -1.16 -6.12 6.96
N TYR A 50 -0.83 -5.11 7.76
CA TYR A 50 -0.16 -5.27 9.05
C TYR A 50 -1.01 -6.02 10.07
N VAL A 51 -2.28 -5.63 10.25
CA VAL A 51 -3.21 -6.27 11.20
C VAL A 51 -3.58 -7.69 10.75
N THR A 52 -3.63 -7.94 9.44
CA THR A 52 -3.95 -9.26 8.87
C THR A 52 -2.71 -10.12 8.65
N ARG A 53 -1.51 -9.63 9.02
CA ARG A 53 -0.27 -10.39 8.89
C ARG A 53 -0.41 -11.68 9.72
N PRO A 54 -0.18 -12.87 9.13
CA PRO A 54 -0.19 -14.09 9.90
C PRO A 54 0.90 -13.98 10.97
N ASN A 55 0.50 -14.11 12.23
CA ASN A 55 1.44 -14.22 13.35
C ASN A 55 2.16 -15.55 13.15
N VAL A 56 3.29 -15.51 12.44
CA VAL A 56 4.22 -16.63 12.43
C VAL A 56 4.77 -16.66 13.84
N GLU A 57 4.26 -17.60 14.63
CA GLU A 57 4.79 -17.99 15.92
C GLU A 57 6.31 -18.07 15.78
N GLN A 58 6.99 -17.07 16.35
CA GLN A 58 8.44 -16.99 16.39
C GLN A 58 8.86 -18.07 17.38
N THR A 59 9.19 -19.26 16.87
CA THR A 59 9.84 -20.34 17.63
C THR A 59 11.19 -19.85 18.17
#